data_AF-A0A1H2LU88-F1
#
_entry.id   AF-A0A1H2LU88-F1
#
_cell.length_a   1.000
_cell.length_b   1.000
_cell.length_c   1.000
_cell.angle_alpha   90.00
_cell.angle_beta   90.00
_cell.angle_gamma   90.00
#
_symmetry.space_group_name_H-M   'P 1'
#
loop_
_entity.id
_entity.type
_entity.pdbx_description
1 polymer ?
#
loop_
_entity_poly.entity_id
_entity_poly.type
_entity_poly.pdbx_seq_one_letter_code
_entity_poly.pdbx_strand_id
1 'polypeptide(L)'
;MRRGTKSLKISGELEIAPDLEVLEIKADGVTDDKGKTTGTYVATLLAGDDDNPLPFKVKGPITCIHTDGNTASLVYPIAATDPNLIPAGLSEALAVQITVRKGAGEDDNKVGVNGPAPTASFNGCKPAATPFDFDGDIEIK
;
A
#
# COMPACT_ATOMS: atom_id res chain seq x y z
N MET A 1 -24.68 8.82 8.61
CA MET A 1 -23.54 8.98 7.69
C MET A 1 -23.81 8.15 6.44
N ARG A 2 -23.98 8.76 5.27
CA ARG A 2 -24.04 8.03 3.99
C ARG A 2 -22.62 7.51 3.71
N ARG A 3 -22.43 6.19 3.60
CA ARG A 3 -21.14 5.62 3.17
C ARG A 3 -21.00 5.93 1.68
N GLY A 4 -20.28 7.00 1.34
CA GLY A 4 -19.87 7.26 -0.03
C GLY A 4 -18.87 6.18 -0.49
N THR A 5 -18.81 5.96 -1.80
CA THR A 5 -17.75 5.18 -2.42
C THR A 5 -16.39 5.82 -2.12
N LYS A 6 -15.39 5.00 -1.84
CA LYS A 6 -13.99 5.43 -1.66
C LYS A 6 -13.15 4.77 -2.72
N SER A 7 -12.22 5.47 -3.32
CA SER A 7 -11.22 4.87 -4.23
C SER A 7 -9.83 5.39 -3.93
N LEU A 8 -8.85 4.54 -4.14
CA LEU A 8 -7.44 4.83 -3.91
C LEU A 8 -6.63 4.25 -5.07
N LYS A 9 -5.82 5.10 -5.70
CA LYS A 9 -4.81 4.69 -6.66
C LYS A 9 -3.46 5.26 -6.25
N ILE A 10 -2.45 4.40 -6.18
CA ILE A 10 -1.08 4.72 -5.78
C ILE A 10 -0.15 4.14 -6.84
N SER A 11 0.81 4.92 -7.31
CA SER A 11 1.92 4.45 -8.15
C SER A 11 3.16 5.30 -7.85
N GLY A 12 4.22 4.68 -7.35
CA GLY A 12 5.46 5.39 -7.03
C GLY A 12 6.36 4.63 -6.08
N GLU A 13 7.45 5.26 -5.63
CA GLU A 13 8.50 4.65 -4.84
C GLU A 13 8.53 5.15 -3.40
N LEU A 14 8.83 4.24 -2.47
CA LEU A 14 9.23 4.60 -1.11
C LEU A 14 10.73 4.93 -1.09
N GLU A 15 11.04 6.13 -0.63
CA GLU A 15 12.39 6.60 -0.39
C GLU A 15 12.71 6.66 1.11
N ILE A 16 13.86 6.11 1.49
CA ILE A 16 14.35 6.15 2.88
C ILE A 16 15.46 7.19 3.10
N ALA A 17 16.05 7.67 2.01
CA ALA A 17 17.02 8.76 1.94
C ALA A 17 17.02 9.30 0.50
N PRO A 18 17.56 10.50 0.25
CA PRO A 18 17.68 11.03 -1.11
C PRO A 18 18.39 10.02 -2.04
N ASP A 19 17.81 9.79 -3.22
CA ASP A 19 18.31 8.85 -4.24
C ASP A 19 18.44 7.39 -3.72
N LEU A 20 17.62 6.99 -2.73
CA LEU A 20 17.59 5.63 -2.19
C LEU A 20 16.15 5.11 -2.10
N GLU A 21 15.69 4.63 -3.24
CA GLU A 21 14.41 3.97 -3.42
C GLU A 21 14.53 2.48 -3.08
N VAL A 22 13.59 1.98 -2.28
CA VAL A 22 13.65 0.59 -1.77
C VAL A 22 12.41 -0.22 -2.09
N LEU A 23 11.31 0.44 -2.46
CA LEU A 23 10.04 -0.23 -2.71
C LEU A 23 9.20 0.54 -3.73
N GLU A 24 9.02 -0.02 -4.92
CA GLU A 24 7.98 0.41 -5.85
C GLU A 24 6.63 -0.07 -5.32
N ILE A 25 5.64 0.81 -5.28
CA ILE A 25 4.28 0.56 -4.77
C ILE A 25 3.26 0.87 -5.85
N LYS A 26 2.45 -0.14 -6.19
CA LYS A 26 1.30 0.00 -7.11
C LYS A 26 0.04 -0.53 -6.44
N ALA A 27 -0.96 0.33 -6.30
CA ALA A 27 -2.26 -0.03 -5.73
C ALA A 27 -3.41 0.60 -6.51
N ASP A 28 -4.47 -0.17 -6.72
CA ASP A 28 -5.75 0.32 -7.26
C ASP A 28 -6.88 -0.41 -6.55
N GLY A 29 -7.77 0.33 -5.89
CA GLY A 29 -8.90 -0.26 -5.20
C GLY A 29 -10.03 0.71 -4.89
N VAL A 30 -11.18 0.12 -4.59
CA VAL A 30 -12.44 0.81 -4.30
C VAL A 30 -13.16 0.12 -3.14
N THR A 31 -13.76 0.92 -2.26
CA THR A 31 -14.79 0.48 -1.31
C THR A 31 -16.14 1.02 -1.78
N ASP A 32 -17.08 0.12 -2.08
CA ASP A 32 -18.42 0.51 -2.53
C ASP A 32 -19.29 1.10 -1.40
N ASP A 33 -20.48 1.58 -1.76
CA ASP A 33 -21.46 2.16 -0.85
C ASP A 33 -22.00 1.16 0.21
N LYS A 34 -21.86 -0.14 -0.07
CA LYS A 34 -22.20 -1.24 0.84
C LYS A 34 -21.03 -1.61 1.76
N GLY A 35 -19.85 -1.01 1.57
CA GLY A 35 -18.66 -1.24 2.36
C GLY A 35 -17.83 -2.45 1.92
N LYS A 36 -18.07 -3.00 0.73
CA LYS A 36 -17.22 -4.05 0.15
C LYS A 36 -16.01 -3.40 -0.51
N THR A 37 -14.81 -3.84 -0.11
CA THR A 37 -13.55 -3.42 -0.72
C THR A 37 -13.09 -4.42 -1.78
N THR A 38 -12.61 -3.92 -2.90
CA THR A 38 -11.95 -4.70 -3.96
C THR A 38 -10.77 -3.92 -4.49
N GLY A 39 -9.70 -4.60 -4.88
CA GLY A 39 -8.54 -3.96 -5.48
C GLY A 39 -7.32 -4.87 -5.43
N THR A 40 -6.23 -4.39 -6.01
CA THR A 40 -4.95 -5.11 -6.04
C THR A 40 -3.85 -4.23 -5.51
N TYR A 41 -2.96 -4.84 -4.74
CA TYR A 41 -1.70 -4.25 -4.34
C TYR A 41 -0.55 -5.08 -4.90
N VAL A 42 0.48 -4.40 -5.41
CA VAL A 42 1.76 -4.98 -5.81
C VAL A 42 2.87 -4.09 -5.27
N ALA A 43 3.89 -4.71 -4.67
CA ALA A 43 5.15 -4.05 -4.39
C ALA A 43 6.32 -4.80 -5.01
N THR A 44 7.28 -4.06 -5.55
CA THR A 44 8.56 -4.56 -6.07
C THR A 44 9.68 -4.03 -5.20
N LEU A 45 10.59 -4.89 -4.73
CA LEU A 45 11.79 -4.42 -4.04
C LEU A 45 12.76 -3.79 -5.05
N LEU A 46 13.36 -2.66 -4.66
CA LEU A 46 14.32 -1.91 -5.47
C LEU A 46 15.73 -1.99 -4.88
N ALA A 47 16.75 -1.83 -5.71
CA ALA A 47 18.16 -1.86 -5.32
C ALA A 47 18.78 -0.45 -5.29
N GLY A 48 18.01 0.57 -4.92
CA GLY A 48 18.46 1.97 -4.86
C GLY A 48 17.68 2.88 -5.80
N ASP A 49 17.23 2.35 -6.94
CA ASP A 49 16.40 3.04 -7.92
C ASP A 49 15.44 2.07 -8.66
N ASP A 50 14.49 2.63 -9.40
CA ASP A 50 13.53 1.92 -10.26
C ASP A 50 14.15 1.29 -11.53
N ASP A 51 15.31 1.79 -11.98
CA ASP A 51 16.11 1.24 -13.08
C ASP A 51 16.72 -0.14 -12.74
N ASN A 52 16.90 -0.43 -11.43
CA ASN A 52 17.46 -1.69 -10.92
C ASN A 52 16.48 -2.45 -10.02
N PRO A 53 15.31 -2.91 -10.54
CA PRO A 53 14.35 -3.65 -9.75
C PRO A 53 14.91 -5.03 -9.37
N LEU A 54 14.80 -5.38 -8.10
CA LEU A 54 15.09 -6.75 -7.66
C LEU A 54 13.97 -7.68 -8.15
N PRO A 55 14.27 -8.96 -8.41
CA PRO A 55 13.28 -9.94 -8.87
C PRO A 55 12.36 -10.41 -7.73
N PHE A 56 12.01 -9.53 -6.79
CA PHE A 56 11.17 -9.82 -5.65
C PHE A 56 9.93 -8.95 -5.66
N LYS A 57 8.76 -9.60 -5.82
CA LYS A 57 7.46 -8.94 -5.78
C LYS A 57 6.58 -9.54 -4.72
N VAL A 58 5.74 -8.72 -4.11
CA VAL A 58 4.73 -9.11 -3.13
C VAL A 58 3.39 -8.57 -3.62
N LYS A 59 2.35 -9.41 -3.66
CA LYS A 59 1.03 -8.99 -4.15
C LYS A 59 -0.11 -9.60 -3.35
N GLY A 60 -1.24 -8.90 -3.36
CA GLY A 60 -2.43 -9.33 -2.65
C GLY A 60 -3.67 -8.52 -2.97
N PRO A 61 -4.86 -9.03 -2.61
CA PRO A 61 -6.10 -8.28 -2.71
C PRO A 61 -6.15 -7.20 -1.64
N ILE A 62 -6.66 -6.01 -2.00
CA ILE A 62 -6.96 -4.97 -1.01
C ILE A 62 -8.28 -5.33 -0.32
N THR A 63 -8.25 -5.46 1.01
CA THR A 63 -9.42 -5.87 1.81
C THR A 63 -10.03 -4.72 2.62
N CYS A 64 -9.28 -3.64 2.81
CA CYS A 64 -9.75 -2.45 3.50
C CYS A 64 -9.13 -1.20 2.87
N ILE A 65 -9.94 -0.16 2.66
CA ILE A 65 -9.51 1.18 2.27
C ILE A 65 -10.10 2.20 3.26
N HIS A 66 -9.24 3.09 3.73
CA HIS A 66 -9.59 4.28 4.48
C HIS A 66 -9.10 5.49 3.72
N THR A 67 -9.96 6.51 3.63
CA THR A 67 -9.64 7.80 3.03
C THR A 67 -10.12 8.88 4.00
N ASP A 68 -9.27 9.87 4.24
CA ASP A 68 -9.54 11.04 5.08
C ASP A 68 -8.73 12.24 4.57
N GLY A 69 -9.39 13.14 3.83
CA GLY A 69 -8.74 14.28 3.20
C GLY A 69 -7.60 13.88 2.26
N ASN A 70 -6.38 14.33 2.58
CA ASN A 70 -5.16 14.02 1.85
C ASN A 70 -4.49 12.71 2.28
N THR A 71 -5.05 11.99 3.25
CA THR A 71 -4.50 10.74 3.78
C THR A 71 -5.34 9.55 3.34
N ALA A 72 -4.68 8.48 2.95
CA ALA A 72 -5.34 7.21 2.70
C ALA A 72 -4.52 6.05 3.29
N SER A 73 -5.21 4.97 3.64
CA SER A 73 -4.57 3.75 4.07
C SER A 73 -5.30 2.54 3.52
N LEU A 74 -4.54 1.50 3.21
CA LEU A 74 -5.06 0.22 2.77
C LEU A 74 -4.44 -0.91 3.59
N VAL A 75 -5.14 -2.03 3.66
CA VAL A 75 -4.60 -3.31 4.14
C VAL A 75 -4.76 -4.33 3.02
N TYR A 76 -3.70 -5.09 2.77
CA TYR A 76 -3.74 -6.23 1.85
C TYR A 76 -3.09 -7.46 2.51
N PRO A 77 -3.80 -8.60 2.57
CA PRO A 77 -3.18 -9.89 2.86
C PRO A 77 -2.23 -10.28 1.73
N ILE A 78 -1.07 -10.83 2.06
CA ILE A 78 -0.10 -11.29 1.08
C ILE A 78 -0.60 -12.61 0.49
N ALA A 79 -1.03 -12.60 -0.77
CA ALA A 79 -1.55 -13.77 -1.46
C ALA A 79 -0.48 -14.49 -2.29
N ALA A 80 0.52 -13.75 -2.79
CA ALA A 80 1.60 -14.34 -3.58
C ALA A 80 2.87 -13.48 -3.52
N THR A 81 4.01 -14.15 -3.74
CA THR A 81 5.27 -13.50 -4.10
C THR A 81 5.80 -14.01 -5.44
N ASP A 82 6.72 -13.26 -6.02
CA ASP A 82 7.53 -13.69 -7.16
C ASP A 82 9.02 -13.46 -6.81
N PRO A 83 9.89 -14.48 -6.77
CA PRO A 83 9.57 -15.90 -6.88
C PRO A 83 8.57 -16.35 -5.80
N ASN A 84 7.86 -17.44 -6.04
CA ASN A 84 6.89 -17.94 -5.06
C ASN A 84 7.62 -18.52 -3.84
N LEU A 85 7.61 -17.76 -2.75
CA LEU A 85 8.23 -18.10 -1.47
C LEU A 85 7.17 -18.47 -0.42
N ILE A 86 5.87 -18.30 -0.73
CA ILE A 86 4.77 -18.55 0.18
C ILE A 86 4.33 -20.01 0.04
N PRO A 87 4.46 -20.85 1.09
CA PRO A 87 3.83 -22.15 1.11
C PRO A 87 2.32 -22.00 0.94
N ALA A 88 1.68 -22.86 0.16
CA ALA A 88 0.26 -22.72 -0.19
C ALA A 88 -0.68 -22.56 1.03
N GLY A 89 -0.36 -23.19 2.17
CA GLY A 89 -1.13 -23.08 3.41
C GLY A 89 -0.95 -21.77 4.19
N LEU A 90 -0.04 -20.89 3.78
CA LEU A 90 0.24 -19.59 4.41
C LEU A 90 -0.20 -18.40 3.54
N SER A 91 -0.86 -18.66 2.41
CA SER A 91 -1.48 -17.60 1.60
C SER A 91 -2.45 -16.79 2.46
N GLU A 92 -2.33 -15.47 2.40
CA GLU A 92 -3.14 -14.49 3.14
C GLU A 92 -3.03 -14.62 4.68
N ALA A 93 -2.06 -15.38 5.20
CA ALA A 93 -1.85 -15.51 6.65
C ALA A 93 -1.22 -14.25 7.27
N LEU A 94 -0.41 -13.54 6.48
CA LEU A 94 0.18 -12.25 6.84
C LEU A 94 -0.42 -11.15 5.97
N ALA A 95 -0.54 -9.96 6.52
CA ALA A 95 -0.95 -8.76 5.81
C ALA A 95 0.01 -7.60 6.08
N VAL A 96 -0.05 -6.63 5.19
CA VAL A 96 0.68 -5.37 5.30
C VAL A 96 -0.33 -4.23 5.20
N GLN A 97 -0.13 -3.22 6.02
CA GLN A 97 -0.82 -1.95 5.93
C GLN A 97 0.09 -0.93 5.26
N ILE A 98 -0.46 -0.23 4.26
CA ILE A 98 0.18 0.92 3.63
C ILE A 98 -0.61 2.15 3.99
N THR A 99 0.07 3.21 4.41
CA THR A 99 -0.52 4.53 4.60
C THR A 99 0.21 5.50 3.70
N VAL A 100 -0.53 6.30 2.95
CA VAL A 100 0.01 7.38 2.13
C VAL A 100 -0.61 8.70 2.55
N ARG A 101 0.16 9.77 2.45
CA ARG A 101 -0.29 11.13 2.69
C ARG A 101 0.17 12.00 1.54
N LYS A 102 -0.79 12.59 0.84
CA LYS A 102 -0.51 13.55 -0.22
C LYS A 102 0.03 14.83 0.42
N GLY A 103 1.17 15.28 -0.07
CA GLY A 103 1.74 16.57 0.30
C GLY A 103 0.82 17.72 -0.11
N ALA A 104 0.99 18.88 0.52
CA ALA A 104 0.24 20.09 0.21
C ALA A 104 1.19 21.15 -0.38
N GLY A 105 0.84 21.71 -1.53
CA GLY A 105 1.68 22.73 -2.17
C GLY A 105 3.02 22.14 -2.63
N GLU A 106 4.11 22.57 -2.00
CA GLU A 106 5.48 22.12 -2.29
C GLU A 106 5.95 20.98 -1.37
N ASP A 107 5.14 20.57 -0.39
CA ASP A 107 5.49 19.43 0.46
C ASP A 107 5.42 18.11 -0.34
N ASP A 108 6.38 17.22 -0.11
CA ASP A 108 6.41 15.88 -0.72
C ASP A 108 5.31 14.98 -0.17
N ASN A 109 4.94 13.98 -0.97
CA ASN A 109 4.10 12.89 -0.48
C ASN A 109 4.88 12.05 0.52
N LYS A 110 4.16 11.44 1.48
CA LYS A 110 4.75 10.55 2.49
C LYS A 110 4.09 9.18 2.45
N VAL A 111 4.85 8.15 2.78
CA VAL A 111 4.36 6.77 2.89
C VAL A 111 4.82 6.12 4.21
N GLY A 112 4.05 5.14 4.65
CA GLY A 112 4.37 4.27 5.76
C GLY A 112 3.95 2.84 5.48
N VAL A 113 4.82 1.91 5.84
CA VAL A 113 4.63 0.47 5.70
C VAL A 113 4.61 -0.14 7.09
N ASN A 114 3.53 -0.85 7.42
CA ASN A 114 3.39 -1.54 8.70
C ASN A 114 3.08 -3.03 8.47
N GLY A 115 3.88 -3.91 9.08
CA GLY A 115 3.86 -5.35 8.86
C GLY A 115 5.17 -5.86 8.23
N PRO A 116 5.23 -7.14 7.80
CA PRO A 116 4.14 -8.12 7.81
C PRO A 116 3.71 -8.53 9.22
N ALA A 117 2.41 -8.67 9.44
CA ALA A 117 1.83 -9.17 10.70
C ALA A 117 0.66 -10.13 10.40
N PRO A 118 0.21 -10.98 11.35
CA PRO A 118 -0.93 -11.86 11.12
C PRO A 118 -2.15 -11.09 10.60
N THR A 119 -2.80 -11.55 9.53
CA THR A 119 -3.93 -10.83 8.91
C THR A 119 -5.03 -10.49 9.91
N ALA A 120 -5.28 -11.39 10.86
CA ALA A 120 -6.27 -11.21 11.92
C ALA A 120 -5.93 -10.09 12.93
N SER A 121 -4.69 -9.57 12.98
CA SER A 121 -4.35 -8.44 13.86
C SER A 121 -4.82 -7.09 13.30
N PHE A 122 -5.16 -7.01 12.02
CA PHE A 122 -5.61 -5.77 11.38
C PHE A 122 -7.12 -5.57 11.59
N ASN A 123 -7.48 -4.83 12.64
CA ASN A 123 -8.86 -4.43 12.91
C ASN A 123 -9.21 -3.15 12.14
N GLY A 124 -9.37 -3.30 10.82
CA GLY A 124 -9.56 -2.19 9.88
C GLY A 124 -8.25 -1.59 9.39
N CYS A 125 -8.33 -0.42 8.76
CA CYS A 125 -7.22 0.23 8.06
C CYS A 125 -7.13 1.72 8.39
N LYS A 126 -7.30 2.10 9.67
CA LYS A 126 -7.07 3.49 10.08
C LYS A 126 -5.61 3.88 9.79
N PRO A 127 -5.34 5.09 9.26
CA PRO A 127 -3.98 5.52 8.90
C PRO A 127 -2.98 5.31 10.03
N ALA A 128 -1.80 4.77 9.67
CA ALA A 128 -0.64 4.66 10.53
C ALA A 128 0.35 5.81 10.28
N ALA A 129 1.51 5.78 10.95
CA ALA A 129 2.58 6.74 10.69
C ALA A 129 3.12 6.62 9.25
N THR A 130 3.52 7.74 8.67
CA THR A 130 4.13 7.85 7.32
C THR A 130 5.50 8.50 7.43
N PRO A 131 6.53 7.78 7.90
CA PRO A 131 7.83 8.36 8.19
C PRO A 131 8.73 8.53 6.97
N PHE A 132 8.37 7.96 5.82
CA PHE A 132 9.19 7.91 4.62
C PHE A 132 8.65 8.85 3.54
N ASP A 133 9.54 9.25 2.65
CA ASP A 133 9.20 10.02 1.47
C ASP A 133 8.60 9.09 0.42
N PHE A 134 7.73 9.66 -0.41
CA PHE A 134 7.08 8.93 -1.48
C PHE A 134 7.14 9.76 -2.76
N ASP A 135 7.95 9.32 -3.73
CA ASP A 135 7.87 9.89 -5.07
C ASP A 135 6.74 9.18 -5.84
N GLY A 136 5.96 9.95 -6.59
CA GLY A 136 4.90 9.43 -7.43
C GLY A 136 3.48 9.89 -7.08
N ASP A 137 2.51 9.19 -7.66
CA ASP A 137 1.13 9.60 -7.77
C ASP A 137 0.23 8.99 -6.69
N ILE A 138 -0.55 9.86 -6.04
CA ILE A 138 -1.61 9.49 -5.11
C ILE A 138 -2.92 10.14 -5.56
N GLU A 139 -3.89 9.31 -5.95
CA GLU A 139 -5.28 9.68 -6.19
C GLU A 139 -6.17 9.12 -5.07
N ILE A 140 -6.86 10.01 -4.35
CA ILE A 140 -7.81 9.68 -3.28
C ILE A 140 -9.17 10.28 -3.67
N LYS A 141 -10.23 9.46 -3.69
CA LYS A 141 -11.61 9.91 -3.92
C LYS A 141 -12.58 9.25 -2.96
#